data_AF-A0A2M8H1L7-F1
#
_entry.id   AF-A0A2M8H1L7-F1
#
_cell.length_a   1.000
_cell.length_b   1.000
_cell.length_c   1.000
_cell.angle_alpha   90.00
_cell.angle_beta   90.00
_cell.angle_gamma   90.00
#
_symmetry.space_group_name_H-M   'P 1'
#
loop_
_entity.id
_entity.type
_entity.pdbx_description
1 polymer ?
#
loop_
_entity_poly.entity_id
_entity_poly.type
_entity_poly.pdbx_seq_one_letter_code
_entity_poly.pdbx_strand_id
1 'polypeptide(L)' 'MDSRVSKLKKDFHACLKAATQKSSVDSSIALLTEEELNELENAWIQLSVWKLNEATTS' A
#
# COMPACT_ATOMS: atom_id res chain seq x y z
N MET A 1 7.26 -4.10 -17.23
CA MET A 1 6.65 -3.05 -16.38
C MET A 1 6.46 -3.52 -14.93
N ASP A 2 6.58 -4.83 -14.67
CA ASP A 2 6.32 -5.48 -13.38
C ASP A 2 7.22 -5.08 -12.21
N SER A 3 8.51 -4.77 -12.44
CA SER A 3 9.46 -4.53 -11.34
C SER A 3 9.06 -3.36 -10.41
N ARG A 4 8.46 -2.30 -10.96
CA ARG A 4 8.03 -1.13 -10.18
C ARG A 4 6.78 -1.43 -9.35
N VAL A 5 5.79 -2.10 -9.95
CA VAL A 5 4.56 -2.51 -9.26
C VAL A 5 4.88 -3.54 -8.18
N SER A 6 5.76 -4.51 -8.45
CA SER A 6 6.20 -5.48 -7.43
C SER A 6 6.94 -4.83 -6.26
N LYS A 7 7.72 -3.78 -6.51
CA LYS A 7 8.38 -3.02 -5.44
C LYS A 7 7.36 -2.27 -4.60
N LEU A 8 6.42 -1.59 -5.25
CA LEU A 8 5.29 -0.92 -4.62
C LEU A 8 4.50 -1.90 -3.72
N LYS A 9 4.11 -3.08 -4.24
CA LYS A 9 3.45 -4.12 -3.41
C LYS A 9 4.25 -4.47 -2.16
N LYS A 10 5.56 -4.70 -2.29
CA LYS A 10 6.42 -5.00 -1.13
C LYS A 10 6.44 -3.87 -0.10
N ASP A 11 6.53 -2.62 -0.57
CA ASP A 11 6.54 -1.44 0.29
C ASP A 11 5.20 -1.28 1.03
N PHE A 12 4.08 -1.55 0.36
CA PHE A 12 2.74 -1.57 0.98
C PHE A 12 2.67 -2.59 2.13
N HIS A 13 3.08 -3.84 1.88
CA HIS A 13 3.08 -4.91 2.88
C HIS A 13 4.03 -4.63 4.05
N ALA A 14 5.17 -3.99 3.79
CA ALA A 14 6.09 -3.55 4.84
C ALA A 14 5.49 -2.46 5.73
N CYS A 15 4.81 -1.47 5.14
CA CYS A 15 4.07 -0.44 5.87
C CYS A 15 2.92 -1.04 6.69
N LEU A 16 2.17 -1.99 6.11
CA LEU A 16 1.08 -2.69 6.78
C LEU A 16 1.58 -3.45 8.02
N LYS A 17 2.70 -4.15 7.89
CA LYS A 17 3.33 -4.89 8.99
C LYS A 17 3.85 -3.95 10.07
N ALA A 18 4.47 -2.83 9.70
CA ALA A 18 4.93 -1.83 10.66
C ALA A 18 3.75 -1.17 11.41
N ALA A 19 2.65 -0.89 10.72
CA ALA A 19 1.44 -0.31 11.31
C ALA A 19 0.77 -1.27 12.30
N THR A 20 0.66 -2.55 11.95
CA THR A 20 0.07 -3.59 12.82
C THR A 20 0.96 -3.94 14.02
N GLN A 21 2.28 -3.84 13.89
CA GLN A 21 3.21 -4.06 15.01
C GLN A 21 3.27 -2.88 16.00
N LYS A 22 2.98 -1.66 15.56
CA LYS A 22 3.09 -0.44 16.37
C LYS A 22 1.77 -0.09 17.08
N SER A 23 0.64 -0.60 16.58
CA SER A 23 -0.67 -0.39 17.17
C SER A 23 -1.05 -1.58 18.04
N SER A 24 -0.94 -1.41 19.36
CA SER A 24 -1.54 -2.33 20.32
C SER A 24 -3.07 -2.20 20.21
N VAL A 25 -3.70 -3.19 19.59
CA VAL A 25 -5.14 -3.52 19.70
C VAL A 25 -6.14 -2.69 18.86
N ASP A 26 -5.86 -1.45 18.43
CA ASP A 26 -6.87 -0.58 17.79
C ASP A 26 -6.53 -0.11 16.34
N SER A 27 -5.71 -0.85 15.61
CA SER A 27 -5.53 -0.54 14.19
C SER A 27 -6.77 -0.97 13.40
N SER A 28 -7.50 -0.01 12.84
CA SER A 28 -8.60 -0.26 11.87
C SER A 28 -8.18 -1.16 10.72
N ILE A 29 -6.88 -1.20 10.41
CA ILE A 29 -6.26 -2.12 9.44
C ILE A 29 -6.44 -3.60 9.82
N ALA A 30 -6.45 -3.93 11.11
CA ALA A 30 -6.64 -5.31 11.59
C ALA A 30 -8.10 -5.79 11.46
N LEU A 31 -9.04 -4.88 11.19
CA LEU A 31 -10.45 -5.18 10.96
C LEU A 31 -10.78 -5.41 9.48
N LEU A 32 -9.83 -5.09 8.58
CA LEU A 32 -10.04 -5.24 7.14
C LEU A 32 -10.00 -6.71 6.75
N THR A 33 -10.94 -7.10 5.90
CA THR A 33 -10.95 -8.39 5.22
C THR A 33 -9.85 -8.47 4.17
N GLU A 34 -9.58 -9.69 3.69
CA GLU A 34 -8.60 -9.90 2.61
C GLU A 34 -8.99 -9.16 1.32
N GLU A 35 -10.29 -9.07 1.02
CA GLU A 35 -10.80 -8.29 -0.12
C GLU A 35 -10.51 -6.79 0.04
N GLU A 36 -10.83 -6.21 1.20
CA GLU A 36 -10.59 -4.79 1.48
C GLU A 36 -9.10 -4.47 1.50
N LEU A 37 -8.25 -5.38 2.01
CA LEU A 37 -6.80 -5.23 1.95
C LEU A 37 -6.28 -5.24 0.51
N ASN A 38 -6.84 -6.09 -0.35
CA ASN A 38 -6.47 -6.14 -1.76
C ASN A 38 -6.94 -4.89 -2.53
N GLU A 39 -8.12 -4.35 -2.22
CA GLU A 39 -8.57 -3.06 -2.75
C GLU A 39 -7.66 -1.91 -2.30
N LEU A 40 -7.29 -1.90 -1.02
CA LEU A 40 -6.37 -0.91 -0.46
C LEU A 40 -4.98 -0.98 -1.10
N GLU A 41 -4.47 -2.19 -1.33
CA GLU A 41 -3.21 -2.42 -2.05
C GLU A 41 -3.28 -1.85 -3.47
N ASN A 42 -4.36 -2.14 -4.20
CA ASN A 42 -4.56 -1.64 -5.56
C ASN A 42 -4.66 -0.11 -5.60
N ALA A 43 -5.44 0.49 -4.70
CA ALA A 43 -5.57 1.94 -4.60
C ALA A 43 -4.23 2.61 -4.28
N TRP A 44 -3.45 2.03 -3.37
CA TRP A 44 -2.12 2.53 -3.00
C TRP A 44 -1.13 2.46 -4.17
N ILE A 45 -1.14 1.37 -4.96
CA ILE A 45 -0.31 1.24 -6.16
C ILE A 45 -0.72 2.30 -7.20
N GLN A 46 -2.02 2.43 -7.48
CA GLN A 46 -2.51 3.41 -8.46
C GLN A 46 -2.13 4.84 -8.07
N LEU A 47 -2.30 5.21 -6.81
CA LEU A 47 -1.90 6.51 -6.28
C LEU A 47 -0.39 6.74 -6.41
N SER A 48 0.41 5.72 -6.09
CA SER A 48 1.87 5.80 -6.16
C SER A 48 2.35 5.96 -7.60
N VAL A 49 1.76 5.22 -8.54
CA VAL A 49 2.04 5.36 -9.98
C VAL A 49 1.63 6.74 -10.49
N TRP A 50 0.46 7.23 -10.08
CA TRP A 50 0.00 8.57 -10.44
C TRP A 50 0.96 9.65 -9.96
N LYS A 51 1.32 9.65 -8.68
CA LYS A 51 2.32 10.59 -8.12
C LYS A 51 3.66 10.53 -8.84
N LEU A 52 4.13 9.33 -9.19
CA LEU A 52 5.37 9.16 -9.94
C LEU A 52 5.25 9.76 -11.35
N ASN A 53 4.11 9.59 -12.00
CA ASN A 53 3.87 10.17 -13.32
C ASN A 53 3.80 11.71 -13.25
N GLU A 54 3.13 12.28 -12.25
CA GLU A 54 3.08 13.73 -12.05
C GLU A 54 4.47 14.34 -11.79
N ALA A 55 5.30 13.65 -10.99
CA ALA A 55 6.67 14.07 -10.70
C ALA A 55 7.61 14.00 -11.91
N THR A 56 7.25 13.25 -12.96
CA THR A 56 8.05 13.16 -14.19
C THR A 56 7.67 14.23 -15.22
N THR A 57 6.57 14.96 -14.99
CA THR A 57 6.05 16.01 -15.87
C THR A 57 6.25 17.44 -15.33
N SER A 58 6.97 17.63 -14.22
CA SER A 58 7.35 18.95 -13.67
C SER A 58 8.81 19.28 -13.93
#